data_AF-A0A1D6E1G0-F1
#
_entry.id   AF-A0A1D6E1G0-F1
#
_cell.length_a   1.000
_cell.length_b   1.000
_cell.length_c   1.000
_cell.angle_alpha   90.00
_cell.angle_beta   90.00
_cell.angle_gamma   90.00
#
_symmetry.space_group_name_H-M   'P 1'
#
loop_
_entity.id
_entity.type
_entity.pdbx_description
1 polymer ?
#
loop_
_entity_poly.entity_id
_entity_poly.type
_entity_poly.pdbx_seq_one_letter_code
_entity_poly.pdbx_strand_id
1 'polypeptide(L)'
;MPRKSHKARGAAAHAAVGLTAGPRPPLKATAPNPSAAAELPQVVVAEAEGLKVPDAGASAAADALERLHVAPAPDGDPPPPEPVHEPAAPPQPPPAEASSSGRSAAGGSWEEEAVRKLRELAEVSRDETELTEEEVRANDQRQEDEICALEAIFGDAVVILDRKGGQRSFQVLVHIEVPDYIDVSTKLSYGDGTLNYAATHDDDDLFYKFRVEHLPPILLTCLLPTSYPSHRPPFFTISTYWLDKGMISPLCRMLDMLWEEQQGMEVTYQWVQWLQSCSLSHLGFTNEVVLRKSYVTCYADGEDKRACPDYASPDVIIPRMMRYNDNKHHEAFLHAIHDCMICLSECPGVDFIKLPCHHFFCWKCMQTYCKMNVKEGNVVKLLCPDTKCEGAVPPNVLKRLLGEDEYERWEGLLLQKTLDAMKDVVYCPRCQTACLEDVGNEAVCSSCLFSFCTLCRNRRHIGEQCMSPEERLRNAKNLGMCKEIR
;
A
#
# COMPACT_ATOMS: atom_id res chain seq x y z
N MET A 1 13.68 -48.32 57.73
CA MET A 1 15.12 -48.20 57.37
C MET A 1 15.58 -46.79 57.75
N PRO A 2 16.50 -46.64 58.73
CA PRO A 2 16.86 -45.34 59.30
C PRO A 2 18.20 -44.79 58.77
N ARG A 3 18.50 -43.53 59.16
CA ARG A 3 19.82 -42.85 59.20
C ARG A 3 20.37 -42.39 57.83
N LYS A 4 20.97 -41.21 57.64
CA LYS A 4 21.83 -40.37 58.51
C LYS A 4 22.01 -38.98 57.87
N SER A 5 22.26 -38.00 58.72
CA SER A 5 22.72 -36.63 58.47
C SER A 5 24.07 -36.55 57.73
N HIS A 6 24.35 -35.45 57.03
CA HIS A 6 25.62 -34.72 57.13
C HIS A 6 25.49 -33.27 56.63
N LYS A 7 26.31 -32.42 57.26
CA LYS A 7 26.33 -30.95 57.28
C LYS A 7 27.66 -30.51 56.68
N ALA A 8 27.71 -29.44 55.87
CA ALA A 8 28.82 -28.46 55.84
C ALA A 8 28.64 -27.34 54.80
N ARG A 9 28.80 -26.08 55.29
CA ARG A 9 29.58 -24.91 54.77
C ARG A 9 29.86 -24.88 53.25
N GLY A 10 29.62 -23.81 52.48
CA GLY A 10 29.81 -22.38 52.75
C GLY A 10 31.09 -21.88 52.04
N ALA A 11 30.96 -21.14 50.93
CA ALA A 11 32.00 -20.28 50.37
C ALA A 11 31.40 -19.28 49.36
N ALA A 12 31.72 -18.01 49.56
CA ALA A 12 31.41 -16.88 48.68
C ALA A 12 32.41 -16.79 47.52
N ALA A 13 31.99 -16.22 46.39
CA ALA A 13 32.88 -15.54 45.45
C ALA A 13 32.11 -14.47 44.66
N HIS A 14 32.53 -13.22 44.85
CA HIS A 14 32.29 -12.09 43.96
C HIS A 14 32.90 -12.34 42.58
N ALA A 15 32.25 -11.88 41.51
CA ALA A 15 32.91 -11.23 40.38
C ALA A 15 31.90 -10.48 39.51
N ALA A 16 32.07 -9.16 39.45
CA ALA A 16 31.51 -8.30 38.42
C ALA A 16 32.34 -8.43 37.14
N VAL A 17 31.69 -8.46 35.98
CA VAL A 17 32.29 -8.07 34.69
C VAL A 17 31.22 -7.36 33.89
N GLY A 18 31.36 -6.03 33.76
CA GLY A 18 30.70 -5.27 32.71
C GLY A 18 31.45 -5.48 31.39
N LEU A 19 30.71 -5.55 30.29
CA LEU A 19 31.25 -5.29 28.96
C LEU A 19 30.29 -4.38 28.20
N THR A 20 30.89 -3.28 27.79
CA THR A 20 30.42 -2.17 26.98
C THR A 20 29.97 -2.63 25.59
N ALA A 21 28.73 -2.33 25.21
CA ALA A 21 28.28 -2.42 23.82
C ALA A 21 28.56 -1.08 23.12
N GLY A 22 29.55 -1.05 22.24
CA GLY A 22 29.75 0.05 21.27
C GLY A 22 28.76 -0.04 20.11
N PRO A 23 28.55 1.07 19.36
CA PRO A 23 27.54 1.13 18.30
C PRO A 23 27.93 0.28 17.09
N ARG A 24 26.99 -0.56 16.62
CA ARG A 24 27.09 -1.30 15.36
C ARG A 24 26.98 -0.33 14.16
N PRO A 25 27.80 -0.47 13.10
CA PRO A 25 27.65 0.30 11.87
C PRO A 25 26.40 -0.14 11.07
N PRO A 26 25.84 0.73 10.21
CA PRO A 26 24.61 0.42 9.48
C PRO A 26 24.86 -0.67 8.43
N LEU A 27 24.02 -1.71 8.47
CA LEU A 27 23.96 -2.75 7.46
C LEU A 27 23.29 -2.18 6.20
N LYS A 28 23.98 -2.28 5.06
CA LYS A 28 23.42 -1.99 3.73
C LYS A 28 22.19 -2.88 3.49
N ALA A 29 21.06 -2.25 3.18
CA ALA A 29 19.87 -2.94 2.71
C ALA A 29 20.20 -3.73 1.43
N THR A 30 19.91 -5.03 1.46
CA THR A 30 20.03 -5.90 0.29
C THR A 30 18.66 -5.91 -0.41
N ALA A 31 18.66 -5.87 -1.74
CA ALA A 31 17.46 -5.76 -2.57
C ALA A 31 16.41 -6.84 -2.25
N PRO A 32 15.10 -6.51 -2.23
CA PRO A 32 14.06 -7.51 -2.05
C PRO A 32 13.95 -8.41 -3.28
N ASN A 33 13.96 -9.71 -3.01
CA ASN A 33 13.75 -10.79 -3.97
C ASN A 33 12.30 -10.70 -4.50
N PRO A 34 12.03 -10.76 -5.82
CA PRO A 34 10.67 -10.73 -6.33
C PRO A 34 9.93 -12.01 -5.95
N SER A 35 8.79 -11.85 -5.27
CA SER A 35 7.89 -12.94 -4.89
C SER A 35 7.32 -13.66 -6.13
N ALA A 36 7.19 -14.97 -6.00
CA ALA A 36 6.81 -15.91 -7.04
C ALA A 36 5.42 -15.60 -7.63
N ALA A 37 5.37 -15.51 -8.96
CA ALA A 37 4.12 -15.50 -9.71
C ALA A 37 3.41 -16.87 -9.54
N ALA A 38 2.11 -16.81 -9.29
CA ALA A 38 1.23 -17.97 -9.28
C ALA A 38 1.22 -18.66 -10.66
N GLU A 39 1.63 -19.92 -10.72
CA GLU A 39 1.46 -20.78 -11.89
C GLU A 39 0.00 -21.25 -11.99
N LEU A 40 -0.63 -21.01 -13.14
CA LEU A 40 -1.85 -21.69 -13.58
C LEU A 40 -1.47 -22.83 -14.55
N PRO A 41 -2.17 -23.97 -14.54
CA PRO A 41 -1.73 -25.19 -15.19
C PRO A 41 -1.85 -25.15 -16.73
N GLN A 42 -0.77 -25.53 -17.41
CA GLN A 42 -0.73 -25.71 -18.86
C GLN A 42 -1.34 -27.05 -19.29
N VAL A 43 -2.20 -26.98 -20.32
CA VAL A 43 -2.77 -28.14 -21.02
C VAL A 43 -1.78 -28.63 -22.08
N VAL A 44 -1.53 -29.93 -22.06
CA VAL A 44 -0.64 -30.67 -22.96
C VAL A 44 -1.28 -30.83 -24.34
N VAL A 45 -0.52 -30.55 -25.41
CA VAL A 45 -0.80 -31.11 -26.74
C VAL A 45 0.53 -31.45 -27.44
N ALA A 46 0.58 -32.66 -28.01
CA ALA A 46 1.75 -33.32 -28.56
C ALA A 46 1.99 -33.02 -30.06
N GLU A 47 3.29 -32.95 -30.39
CA GLU A 47 4.04 -33.40 -31.58
C GLU A 47 3.59 -33.11 -33.04
N ALA A 48 4.52 -32.58 -33.84
CA ALA A 48 5.02 -33.26 -35.05
C ALA A 48 6.35 -32.64 -35.57
N GLU A 49 7.24 -33.53 -36.01
CA GLU A 49 8.60 -33.41 -36.59
C GLU A 49 8.66 -32.55 -37.88
N GLY A 50 9.77 -32.04 -38.42
CA GLY A 50 11.21 -32.12 -38.19
C GLY A 50 11.93 -31.56 -39.45
N LEU A 51 13.18 -31.07 -39.35
CA LEU A 51 14.20 -31.17 -40.42
C LEU A 51 15.59 -30.68 -39.94
N LYS A 52 16.61 -31.16 -40.64
CA LYS A 52 18.00 -31.47 -40.26
C LYS A 52 19.02 -30.31 -40.35
N VAL A 53 20.05 -30.42 -39.50
CA VAL A 53 21.35 -29.70 -39.40
C VAL A 53 22.25 -29.89 -40.65
N PRO A 54 23.37 -29.14 -40.88
CA PRO A 54 24.64 -29.20 -40.08
C PRO A 54 25.26 -27.79 -39.80
N ASP A 55 25.76 -27.46 -38.62
CA ASP A 55 27.02 -27.83 -37.93
C ASP A 55 28.32 -27.30 -38.59
N ALA A 56 28.96 -26.33 -37.92
CA ALA A 56 30.40 -26.06 -37.98
C ALA A 56 30.82 -25.04 -36.89
N GLY A 57 31.57 -25.52 -35.89
CA GLY A 57 32.92 -25.01 -35.64
C GLY A 57 33.11 -23.83 -34.69
N ALA A 58 33.76 -24.12 -33.57
CA ALA A 58 34.07 -23.26 -32.43
C ALA A 58 35.20 -22.22 -32.65
N SER A 59 35.19 -21.22 -31.76
CA SER A 59 36.35 -20.58 -31.09
C SER A 59 37.42 -19.89 -31.94
N ALA A 60 37.52 -18.57 -31.80
CA ALA A 60 38.81 -17.90 -31.54
C ALA A 60 38.61 -16.49 -30.98
N ALA A 61 39.32 -16.23 -29.90
CA ALA A 61 39.47 -14.94 -29.24
C ALA A 61 40.29 -13.93 -30.07
N ALA A 62 40.15 -12.66 -29.69
CA ALA A 62 41.17 -11.59 -29.71
C ALA A 62 42.09 -11.48 -30.94
N ASP A 63 41.98 -10.38 -31.70
CA ASP A 63 42.92 -9.27 -31.51
C ASP A 63 42.69 -8.09 -32.48
N ALA A 64 43.22 -6.95 -32.02
CA ALA A 64 43.80 -5.84 -32.79
C ALA A 64 42.91 -4.73 -33.39
N LEU A 65 42.90 -3.64 -32.60
CA LEU A 65 42.85 -2.24 -33.01
C LEU A 65 43.77 -1.94 -34.22
N GLU A 66 43.29 -1.15 -35.17
CA GLU A 66 43.98 0.07 -35.64
C GLU A 66 43.12 0.80 -36.67
N ARG A 67 42.74 2.04 -36.37
CA ARG A 67 42.69 3.19 -37.28
C ARG A 67 41.80 4.26 -36.66
N LEU A 68 42.42 5.38 -36.25
CA LEU A 68 42.02 6.74 -36.63
C LEU A 68 43.04 7.72 -36.03
N HIS A 69 43.90 8.25 -36.90
CA HIS A 69 44.76 9.39 -36.60
C HIS A 69 43.95 10.68 -36.79
N VAL A 70 43.87 11.53 -35.76
CA VAL A 70 43.68 12.99 -35.91
C VAL A 70 44.57 13.70 -34.88
N ALA A 71 45.30 14.71 -35.35
CA ALA A 71 46.29 15.50 -34.62
C ALA A 71 45.67 16.53 -33.64
N PRO A 72 46.43 17.04 -32.65
CA PRO A 72 45.89 17.89 -31.58
C PRO A 72 45.97 19.40 -31.90
N ALA A 73 45.09 20.17 -31.27
CA ALA A 73 45.12 21.64 -31.19
C ALA A 73 44.63 22.11 -29.80
N PRO A 74 44.98 23.32 -29.35
CA PRO A 74 45.66 23.52 -28.07
C PRO A 74 44.77 24.01 -26.90
N ASP A 75 45.35 23.87 -25.70
CA ASP A 75 44.85 24.28 -24.40
C ASP A 75 44.39 25.75 -24.29
N GLY A 76 43.27 25.96 -23.61
CA GLY A 76 42.77 27.25 -23.17
C GLY A 76 41.38 27.13 -22.55
N ASP A 77 41.31 26.89 -21.24
CA ASP A 77 40.05 26.88 -20.48
C ASP A 77 39.42 28.29 -20.42
N PRO A 78 38.12 28.46 -20.73
CA PRO A 78 37.40 29.68 -20.41
C PRO A 78 36.94 29.67 -18.93
N PRO A 79 36.86 30.84 -18.26
CA PRO A 79 36.49 30.93 -16.85
C PRO A 79 35.01 30.58 -16.61
N PRO A 80 34.64 30.13 -15.39
CA PRO A 80 33.29 29.68 -15.08
C PRO A 80 32.31 30.87 -14.96
N PRO A 81 31.04 30.72 -15.35
CA PRO A 81 30.02 31.75 -15.14
C PRO A 81 29.55 31.79 -13.68
N GLU A 82 29.23 33.00 -13.20
CA GLU A 82 28.69 33.28 -11.86
C GLU A 82 27.31 32.63 -11.60
N PRO A 83 26.97 32.32 -10.33
CA PRO A 83 25.75 31.59 -10.00
C PRO A 83 24.51 32.48 -10.14
N VAL A 84 23.57 32.06 -10.98
CA VAL A 84 22.24 32.65 -11.08
C VAL A 84 21.39 32.08 -9.93
N HIS A 85 20.91 32.94 -9.04
CA HIS A 85 19.91 32.58 -8.04
C HIS A 85 18.56 32.35 -8.74
N GLU A 86 18.14 31.09 -8.89
CA GLU A 86 16.74 30.76 -9.18
C GLU A 86 15.93 30.76 -7.86
N PRO A 87 14.72 31.34 -7.83
CA PRO A 87 13.86 31.30 -6.65
C PRO A 87 13.38 29.86 -6.41
N ALA A 88 13.45 29.43 -5.15
CA ALA A 88 12.96 28.13 -4.71
C ALA A 88 11.52 27.88 -5.16
N ALA A 89 11.25 26.68 -5.67
CA ALA A 89 9.90 26.22 -5.97
C ALA A 89 9.01 26.35 -4.72
N PRO A 90 7.74 26.78 -4.87
CA PRO A 90 6.84 26.90 -3.74
C PRO A 90 6.68 25.55 -3.03
N PRO A 91 6.57 25.52 -1.69
CA PRO A 91 6.43 24.28 -0.95
C PRO A 91 5.20 23.53 -1.45
N GLN A 92 5.37 22.23 -1.68
CA GLN A 92 4.26 21.37 -2.03
C GLN A 92 3.21 21.45 -0.91
N PRO A 93 1.90 21.58 -1.24
CA PRO A 93 0.87 21.34 -0.25
C PRO A 93 1.02 19.90 0.24
N PRO A 94 0.91 19.64 1.56
CA PRO A 94 0.96 18.28 2.07
C PRO A 94 -0.07 17.44 1.30
N PRO A 95 0.23 16.16 1.00
CA PRO A 95 -0.78 15.27 0.44
C PRO A 95 -1.96 15.35 1.39
N ALA A 96 -3.12 15.76 0.85
CA ALA A 96 -4.36 15.74 1.58
C ALA A 96 -4.46 14.37 2.24
N GLU A 97 -4.44 14.33 3.56
CA GLU A 97 -4.64 13.11 4.31
C GLU A 97 -5.88 12.48 3.71
N ALA A 98 -5.70 11.31 3.10
CA ALA A 98 -6.80 10.44 2.79
C ALA A 98 -7.28 9.91 4.15
N SER A 99 -7.95 10.77 4.91
CA SER A 99 -8.81 10.42 6.01
C SER A 99 -9.67 9.27 5.51
N SER A 100 -9.39 8.09 6.03
CA SER A 100 -10.09 6.85 5.75
C SER A 100 -11.48 6.84 6.39
N SER A 101 -12.10 8.00 6.62
CA SER A 101 -13.50 8.08 7.01
C SER A 101 -14.37 7.89 5.78
N GLY A 102 -14.52 6.64 5.35
CA GLY A 102 -15.72 6.21 4.64
C GLY A 102 -16.91 6.41 5.58
N ARG A 103 -17.46 7.63 5.62
CA ARG A 103 -18.61 7.97 6.46
C ARG A 103 -19.87 7.30 5.89
N SER A 104 -20.29 6.23 6.54
CA SER A 104 -21.70 5.79 6.53
C SER A 104 -22.47 6.68 7.50
N ALA A 105 -23.51 7.36 7.02
CA ALA A 105 -24.27 8.36 7.77
C ALA A 105 -25.28 7.77 8.79
N ALA A 106 -25.03 6.59 9.36
CA ALA A 106 -25.99 5.94 10.27
C ALA A 106 -25.41 5.15 11.46
N GLY A 107 -24.10 5.22 11.73
CA GLY A 107 -23.47 4.67 12.93
C GLY A 107 -22.20 5.47 13.25
N GLY A 108 -21.98 5.80 14.53
CA GLY A 108 -20.79 6.55 14.96
C GLY A 108 -19.49 5.84 14.59
N SER A 109 -18.36 6.57 14.63
CA SER A 109 -17.03 5.96 14.46
C SER A 109 -16.84 4.85 15.51
N TRP A 110 -16.14 3.77 15.17
CA TRP A 110 -15.78 2.70 16.11
C TRP A 110 -15.02 3.25 17.35
N GLU A 111 -14.28 4.35 17.18
CA GLU A 111 -13.64 5.11 18.27
C GLU A 111 -14.67 5.74 19.22
N GLU A 112 -15.75 6.32 18.69
CA GLU A 112 -16.83 6.90 19.48
C GLU A 112 -17.61 5.83 20.24
N GLU A 113 -17.80 4.65 19.62
CA GLU A 113 -18.43 3.51 20.27
C GLU A 113 -17.59 2.99 21.45
N ALA A 114 -16.27 2.88 21.29
CA ALA A 114 -15.35 2.49 22.36
C ALA A 114 -15.43 3.47 23.54
N VAL A 115 -15.41 4.79 23.26
CA VAL A 115 -15.56 5.83 24.29
C VAL A 115 -16.92 5.75 24.99
N ARG A 116 -18.00 5.50 24.26
CA ARG A 116 -19.35 5.35 24.84
C ARG A 116 -19.39 4.15 25.80
N LYS A 117 -18.92 2.98 25.38
CA LYS A 117 -18.88 1.77 26.22
C LYS A 117 -18.00 1.98 27.46
N LEU A 118 -16.87 2.65 27.31
CA LEU A 118 -15.98 2.98 28.42
C LEU A 118 -16.68 3.84 29.49
N ARG A 119 -17.50 4.82 29.07
CA ARG A 119 -18.28 5.65 29.99
C ARG A 119 -19.37 4.85 30.70
N GLU A 120 -20.07 3.98 29.98
CA GLU A 120 -21.06 3.07 30.59
C GLU A 120 -20.41 2.17 31.65
N LEU A 121 -19.19 1.69 31.41
CA LEU A 121 -18.41 0.91 32.40
C LEU A 121 -18.05 1.73 33.64
N ALA A 122 -17.59 2.97 33.44
CA ALA A 122 -17.21 3.86 34.54
C ALA A 122 -18.42 4.26 35.41
N GLU A 123 -19.58 4.52 34.79
CA GLU A 123 -20.83 4.89 35.49
C GLU A 123 -21.37 3.76 36.36
N VAL A 124 -21.31 2.51 35.87
CA VAL A 124 -21.75 1.32 36.62
C VAL A 124 -20.85 1.06 37.83
N SER A 125 -19.56 1.39 37.73
CA SER A 125 -18.54 1.08 38.73
C SER A 125 -18.30 2.18 39.76
N ARG A 126 -19.28 3.07 40.03
CA ARG A 126 -19.22 4.24 40.95
C ARG A 126 -17.98 4.26 41.84
N ASP A 127 -17.11 5.23 41.61
CA ASP A 127 -15.91 5.44 42.42
C ASP A 127 -16.31 5.97 43.81
N GLU A 128 -16.61 5.07 44.74
CA GLU A 128 -16.92 5.39 46.14
C GLU A 128 -15.64 5.46 47.01
N THR A 129 -14.46 5.55 46.39
CA THR A 129 -13.19 5.65 47.12
C THR A 129 -13.08 7.03 47.77
N GLU A 130 -13.17 7.10 49.10
CA GLU A 130 -12.90 8.32 49.86
C GLU A 130 -11.39 8.64 49.78
N LEU A 131 -11.03 9.72 49.09
CA LEU A 131 -9.66 10.19 48.93
C LEU A 131 -9.46 11.48 49.72
N THR A 132 -8.28 11.64 50.32
CA THR A 132 -7.86 12.93 50.87
C THR A 132 -7.55 13.93 49.75
N GLU A 133 -7.62 15.23 50.03
CA GLU A 133 -7.25 16.24 49.03
C GLU A 133 -5.79 16.14 48.58
N GLU A 134 -4.90 15.66 49.46
CA GLU A 134 -3.49 15.41 49.12
C GLU A 134 -3.35 14.26 48.13
N GLU A 135 -4.06 13.15 48.35
CA GLU A 135 -4.09 12.00 47.43
C GLU A 135 -4.69 12.38 46.07
N VAL A 136 -5.78 13.16 46.05
CA VAL A 136 -6.36 13.65 44.79
C VAL A 136 -5.36 14.48 44.00
N ARG A 137 -4.64 15.41 44.66
CA ARG A 137 -3.61 16.22 43.98
C ARG A 137 -2.43 15.38 43.50
N ALA A 138 -1.97 14.44 44.32
CA ALA A 138 -0.88 13.54 43.94
C ALA A 138 -1.27 12.66 42.75
N ASN A 139 -2.47 12.08 42.77
CA ASN A 139 -3.01 11.29 41.67
C ASN A 139 -3.15 12.12 40.39
N ASP A 140 -3.72 13.32 40.46
CA ASP A 140 -3.89 14.18 39.27
C ASP A 140 -2.55 14.54 38.61
N GLN A 141 -1.52 14.84 39.41
CA GLN A 141 -0.17 15.08 38.89
C GLN A 141 0.41 13.83 38.22
N ARG A 142 0.32 12.67 38.87
CA ARG A 142 0.83 11.40 38.33
C ARG A 142 0.14 11.01 37.03
N GLN A 143 -1.17 11.23 36.93
CA GLN A 143 -1.94 11.02 35.71
C GLN A 143 -1.50 11.95 34.58
N GLU A 144 -1.22 13.22 34.89
CA GLU A 144 -0.72 14.19 33.91
C GLU A 144 0.66 13.79 33.39
N ASP A 145 1.57 13.42 34.29
CA ASP A 145 2.92 12.99 33.96
C ASP A 145 2.89 11.70 33.10
N GLU A 146 2.02 10.74 33.43
CA GLU A 146 1.88 9.49 32.67
C GLU A 146 1.36 9.74 31.25
N ILE A 147 0.32 10.56 31.09
CA ILE A 147 -0.22 10.89 29.76
C ILE A 147 0.81 11.66 28.94
N CYS A 148 1.50 12.62 29.55
CA CYS A 148 2.57 13.36 28.88
C CYS A 148 3.70 12.43 28.41
N ALA A 149 4.05 11.42 29.22
CA ALA A 149 5.04 10.42 28.83
C ALA A 149 4.54 9.54 27.67
N LEU A 150 3.27 9.14 27.67
CA LEU A 150 2.68 8.39 26.56
C LEU A 150 2.71 9.19 25.26
N GLU A 151 2.31 10.47 25.27
CA GLU A 151 2.36 11.33 24.08
C GLU A 151 3.80 11.50 23.58
N ALA A 152 4.78 11.63 24.48
CA ALA A 152 6.18 11.76 24.09
C ALA A 152 6.75 10.48 23.44
N ILE A 153 6.29 9.30 23.88
CA ILE A 153 6.79 8.00 23.40
C ILE A 153 6.08 7.56 22.12
N PHE A 154 4.76 7.72 22.06
CA PHE A 154 3.92 7.17 20.99
C PHE A 154 3.43 8.23 20.00
N GLY A 155 3.67 9.52 20.27
CA GLY A 155 3.36 10.63 19.36
C GLY A 155 1.91 10.61 18.89
N ASP A 156 1.74 10.65 17.57
CA ASP A 156 0.43 10.71 16.90
C ASP A 156 -0.45 9.46 17.13
N ALA A 157 0.09 8.38 17.71
CA ALA A 157 -0.69 7.22 18.09
C ALA A 157 -1.53 7.44 19.36
N VAL A 158 -1.32 8.53 20.10
CA VAL A 158 -2.08 8.89 21.31
C VAL A 158 -3.01 10.07 21.03
N VAL A 159 -4.27 9.93 21.41
CA VAL A 159 -5.28 10.98 21.29
C VAL A 159 -5.89 11.25 22.65
N ILE A 160 -5.65 12.44 23.20
CA ILE A 160 -6.29 12.89 24.45
C ILE A 160 -7.74 13.29 24.17
N LEU A 161 -8.67 12.78 24.98
CA LEU A 161 -10.09 13.09 24.90
C LEU A 161 -10.47 14.16 25.93
N ASP A 162 -11.54 14.90 25.64
CA ASP A 162 -12.05 15.94 26.54
C ASP A 162 -12.33 15.43 27.96
N ARG A 163 -11.84 16.19 28.94
CA ARG A 163 -12.14 15.97 30.36
C ARG A 163 -13.64 16.04 30.60
N LYS A 164 -14.24 14.95 31.09
CA LYS A 164 -15.63 14.94 31.59
C LYS A 164 -15.62 14.56 33.06
N GLY A 165 -16.24 15.38 33.90
CA GLY A 165 -16.32 15.13 35.35
C GLY A 165 -14.96 15.13 36.07
N GLY A 166 -13.96 15.85 35.55
CA GLY A 166 -12.61 15.90 36.13
C GLY A 166 -11.70 14.71 35.80
N GLN A 167 -12.24 13.65 35.21
CA GLN A 167 -11.48 12.46 34.81
C GLN A 167 -10.77 12.67 33.47
N ARG A 168 -9.56 12.13 33.35
CA ARG A 168 -8.78 12.15 32.10
C ARG A 168 -9.11 10.90 31.29
N SER A 169 -9.24 11.04 29.98
CA SER A 169 -9.46 9.91 29.08
C SER A 169 -8.65 10.09 27.82
N PHE A 170 -8.17 9.01 27.24
CA PHE A 170 -7.33 9.03 26.05
C PHE A 170 -7.47 7.71 25.27
N GLN A 171 -7.00 7.73 24.03
CA GLN A 171 -6.96 6.59 23.13
C GLN A 171 -5.53 6.37 22.67
N VAL A 172 -5.13 5.10 22.53
CA VAL A 172 -3.82 4.71 22.01
C VAL A 172 -4.01 3.67 20.90
N LEU A 173 -3.48 3.96 19.71
CA LEU A 173 -3.37 3.02 18.61
C LEU A 173 -2.12 2.15 18.78
N VAL A 174 -2.31 0.98 19.39
CA VAL A 174 -1.22 0.03 19.66
C VAL A 174 -0.89 -0.76 18.41
N HIS A 175 0.26 -0.47 17.81
CA HIS A 175 0.78 -1.17 16.64
C HIS A 175 1.45 -2.47 17.08
N ILE A 176 1.00 -3.60 16.56
CA ILE A 176 1.50 -4.93 16.97
C ILE A 176 2.81 -5.23 16.25
N GLU A 177 3.80 -5.71 17.01
CA GLU A 177 5.08 -6.14 16.46
C GLU A 177 4.93 -7.49 15.75
N VAL A 178 5.21 -7.49 14.45
CA VAL A 178 5.25 -8.69 13.60
C VAL A 178 6.72 -8.95 13.24
N PRO A 179 7.27 -10.15 13.49
CA PRO A 179 8.71 -10.40 13.31
C PRO A 179 9.23 -10.23 11.87
N ASP A 180 8.57 -10.86 10.89
CA ASP A 180 8.89 -10.74 9.45
C ASP A 180 7.59 -10.61 8.66
N TYR A 181 6.71 -11.59 8.83
CA TYR A 181 5.37 -11.61 8.28
C TYR A 181 4.49 -12.52 9.13
N ILE A 182 3.18 -12.38 8.97
CA ILE A 182 2.19 -13.28 9.54
C ILE A 182 1.20 -13.65 8.45
N ASP A 183 0.84 -14.93 8.40
CA ASP A 183 -0.23 -15.38 7.53
C ASP A 183 -1.58 -15.06 8.19
N VAL A 184 -2.57 -14.66 7.40
CA VAL A 184 -3.94 -14.44 7.86
C VAL A 184 -4.83 -15.38 7.07
N SER A 185 -5.65 -16.15 7.78
CA SER A 185 -6.53 -17.12 7.15
C SER A 185 -7.97 -17.03 7.66
N THR A 186 -8.91 -17.41 6.79
CA THR A 186 -10.31 -17.52 7.15
C THR A 186 -10.99 -18.61 6.33
N LYS A 187 -12.08 -19.15 6.88
CA LYS A 187 -13.02 -20.00 6.17
C LYS A 187 -14.17 -19.13 5.67
N LEU A 188 -14.31 -19.03 4.36
CA LEU A 188 -15.41 -18.34 3.71
C LEU A 188 -16.53 -19.35 3.43
N SER A 189 -17.66 -19.17 4.10
CA SER A 189 -18.88 -19.90 3.75
C SER A 189 -19.62 -19.16 2.64
N TYR A 190 -20.01 -19.86 1.57
CA TYR A 190 -20.96 -19.32 0.61
C TYR A 190 -22.28 -19.02 1.34
N GLY A 191 -22.73 -17.77 1.29
CA GLY A 191 -24.05 -17.41 1.80
C GLY A 191 -25.15 -18.22 1.11
N ASP A 192 -26.31 -18.29 1.76
CA ASP A 192 -27.61 -18.87 1.34
C ASP A 192 -28.19 -18.27 0.03
N GLY A 193 -27.37 -18.05 -0.98
CA GLY A 193 -27.81 -17.79 -2.34
C GLY A 193 -28.15 -19.11 -2.99
N THR A 194 -29.40 -19.56 -2.85
CA THR A 194 -29.91 -20.77 -3.51
C THR A 194 -29.80 -20.64 -5.04
N LEU A 195 -28.66 -21.01 -5.63
CA LEU A 195 -28.59 -21.48 -7.01
C LEU A 195 -28.54 -23.00 -6.95
N ASN A 196 -29.73 -23.62 -6.95
CA ASN A 196 -29.91 -25.06 -7.00
C ASN A 196 -29.38 -25.62 -8.33
N TYR A 197 -28.07 -25.89 -8.40
CA TYR A 197 -27.58 -27.00 -9.19
C TYR A 197 -27.41 -28.19 -8.26
N ALA A 198 -28.24 -29.21 -8.45
CA ALA A 198 -28.13 -30.47 -7.77
C ALA A 198 -26.75 -31.09 -8.06
N ALA A 199 -25.82 -30.93 -7.14
CA ALA A 199 -24.57 -31.68 -7.11
C ALA A 199 -24.22 -31.96 -5.65
N THR A 200 -24.35 -33.23 -5.30
CA THR A 200 -23.81 -33.86 -4.11
C THR A 200 -22.29 -33.69 -4.08
N HIS A 201 -21.71 -33.07 -3.04
CA HIS A 201 -20.43 -33.43 -2.42
C HIS A 201 -20.24 -32.66 -1.10
N ASP A 202 -19.66 -33.34 -0.10
CA ASP A 202 -19.34 -32.86 1.24
C ASP A 202 -18.38 -31.64 1.24
N ASP A 203 -18.64 -30.66 2.11
CA ASP A 203 -17.68 -29.73 2.72
C ASP A 203 -16.86 -28.81 1.78
N ASP A 204 -17.53 -28.03 0.91
CA ASP A 204 -16.93 -26.96 0.10
C ASP A 204 -16.68 -25.65 0.92
N ASP A 205 -15.93 -25.74 2.02
CA ASP A 205 -15.43 -24.57 2.76
C ASP A 205 -14.25 -23.95 1.98
N LEU A 206 -14.42 -22.75 1.40
CA LEU A 206 -13.31 -22.04 0.77
C LEU A 206 -12.35 -21.47 1.84
N PHE A 207 -11.12 -21.96 1.86
CA PHE A 207 -10.08 -21.43 2.72
C PHE A 207 -9.32 -20.30 2.01
N TYR A 208 -9.44 -19.08 2.52
CA TYR A 208 -8.69 -17.93 2.02
C TYR A 208 -7.49 -17.65 2.93
N LYS A 209 -6.31 -17.49 2.33
CA LYS A 209 -5.06 -17.23 3.05
C LYS A 209 -4.24 -16.18 2.33
N PHE A 210 -3.74 -15.19 3.07
CA PHE A 210 -2.87 -14.14 2.57
C PHE A 210 -1.81 -13.78 3.60
N ARG A 211 -0.79 -13.04 3.20
CA ARG A 211 0.35 -12.67 4.05
C ARG A 211 0.38 -11.16 4.26
N VAL A 212 0.71 -10.75 5.48
CA VAL A 212 0.93 -9.34 5.84
C VAL A 212 2.18 -9.20 6.70
N GLU A 213 2.87 -8.07 6.56
CA GLU A 213 4.00 -7.68 7.41
C GLU A 213 3.56 -6.67 8.48
N HIS A 214 2.43 -5.99 8.27
CA HIS A 214 1.85 -5.03 9.19
C HIS A 214 0.39 -5.36 9.49
N LEU A 215 0.08 -5.54 10.79
CA LEU A 215 -1.28 -5.72 11.28
C LEU A 215 -1.92 -4.39 11.67
N PRO A 216 -3.23 -4.22 11.46
CA PRO A 216 -3.96 -3.06 11.96
C PRO A 216 -3.84 -2.93 13.48
N PRO A 217 -3.75 -1.71 14.02
CA PRO A 217 -3.50 -1.50 15.43
C PRO A 217 -4.69 -1.95 16.29
N ILE A 218 -4.40 -2.25 17.54
CA ILE A 218 -5.41 -2.41 18.58
C ILE A 218 -5.66 -1.04 19.22
N LEU A 219 -6.91 -0.59 19.26
CA LEU A 219 -7.28 0.63 19.96
C LEU A 219 -7.52 0.33 21.44
N LEU A 220 -6.64 0.86 22.29
CA LEU A 220 -6.83 0.89 23.73
C LEU A 220 -7.44 2.25 24.10
N THR A 221 -8.67 2.25 24.62
CA THR A 221 -9.31 3.47 25.15
C THR A 221 -9.27 3.40 26.67
N CYS A 222 -8.72 4.42 27.32
CA CYS A 222 -8.55 4.48 28.77
C CYS A 222 -9.28 5.68 29.38
N LEU A 223 -9.79 5.50 30.60
CA LEU A 223 -10.32 6.54 31.45
C LEU A 223 -9.71 6.37 32.84
N LEU A 224 -9.06 7.42 33.32
CA LEU A 224 -8.36 7.46 34.60
C LEU A 224 -9.33 7.98 35.68
N PRO A 225 -9.75 7.14 36.64
CA PRO A 225 -10.54 7.61 37.78
C PRO A 225 -9.69 8.47 38.71
N THR A 226 -10.33 9.27 39.56
CA THR A 226 -9.65 10.15 40.53
C THR A 226 -8.78 9.38 41.54
N SER A 227 -9.13 8.12 41.78
CA SER A 227 -8.40 7.22 42.68
C SER A 227 -7.18 6.54 42.05
N TYR A 228 -6.99 6.66 40.73
CA TYR A 228 -5.84 6.09 40.03
C TYR A 228 -4.63 7.04 40.13
N PRO A 229 -3.39 6.55 40.33
CA PRO A 229 -2.99 5.14 40.43
C PRO A 229 -2.97 4.57 41.86
N SER A 230 -3.40 5.32 42.88
CA SER A 230 -3.21 4.88 44.26
C SER A 230 -4.11 3.71 44.71
N HIS A 231 -5.34 3.60 44.18
CA HIS A 231 -6.31 2.58 44.67
C HIS A 231 -6.97 1.74 43.58
N ARG A 232 -7.36 2.32 42.44
CA ARG A 232 -8.10 1.62 41.39
C ARG A 232 -7.38 1.72 40.05
N PRO A 233 -7.50 0.71 39.18
CA PRO A 233 -6.95 0.76 37.84
C PRO A 233 -7.71 1.75 36.95
N PRO A 234 -7.15 2.11 35.78
CA PRO A 234 -7.89 2.75 34.72
C PRO A 234 -9.07 1.88 34.27
N PHE A 235 -10.19 2.52 33.94
CA PHE A 235 -11.20 1.85 33.12
C PHE A 235 -10.66 1.78 31.69
N PHE A 236 -10.89 0.67 31.01
CA PHE A 236 -10.43 0.54 29.63
C PHE A 236 -11.37 -0.30 28.75
N THR A 237 -11.26 -0.08 27.45
CA THR A 237 -11.84 -0.94 26.42
C THR A 237 -10.79 -1.24 25.35
N ILE A 238 -10.82 -2.46 24.81
CA ILE A 238 -9.96 -2.88 23.71
C ILE A 238 -10.83 -3.06 22.46
N SER A 239 -10.46 -2.40 21.36
CA SER A 239 -11.16 -2.51 20.09
C SER A 239 -10.23 -2.82 18.92
N THR A 240 -10.67 -3.69 18.04
CA THR A 240 -10.00 -4.02 16.77
C THR A 240 -11.01 -4.73 15.87
N TYR A 241 -10.75 -4.72 14.56
CA TYR A 241 -11.61 -5.34 13.57
C TYR A 241 -11.15 -6.72 13.09
N TRP A 242 -10.01 -7.21 13.55
CA TRP A 242 -9.46 -8.51 13.14
C TRP A 242 -9.41 -9.54 14.27
N LEU A 243 -9.81 -9.17 15.50
CA LEU A 243 -10.01 -10.09 16.63
C LEU A 243 -11.49 -10.14 17.03
N ASP A 244 -11.97 -11.34 17.34
CA ASP A 244 -13.29 -11.52 17.92
C ASP A 244 -13.31 -11.25 19.43
N LYS A 245 -14.51 -11.22 20.03
CA LYS A 245 -14.68 -10.99 21.47
C LYS A 245 -13.99 -12.04 22.33
N GLY A 246 -13.97 -13.29 21.88
CA GLY A 246 -13.33 -14.41 22.56
C GLY A 246 -11.81 -14.29 22.60
N MET A 247 -11.21 -13.65 21.60
CA MET A 247 -9.79 -13.34 21.53
C MET A 247 -9.42 -12.03 22.26
N ILE A 248 -10.30 -11.02 22.26
CA ILE A 248 -10.03 -9.77 22.99
C ILE A 248 -10.13 -9.98 24.51
N SER A 249 -11.05 -10.81 25.01
CA SER A 249 -11.26 -11.03 26.45
C SER A 249 -10.00 -11.54 27.19
N PRO A 250 -9.20 -12.49 26.64
CA PRO A 250 -7.88 -12.85 27.18
C PRO A 250 -6.88 -11.69 27.29
N LEU A 251 -6.93 -10.72 26.38
CA LEU A 251 -6.09 -9.52 26.44
C LEU A 251 -6.54 -8.64 27.61
N CYS A 252 -7.85 -8.41 27.77
CA CYS A 252 -8.40 -7.64 28.88
C CYS A 252 -7.99 -8.23 30.24
N ARG A 253 -8.11 -9.55 30.41
CA ARG A 253 -7.69 -10.24 31.65
C ARG A 253 -6.19 -10.11 31.91
N MET A 254 -5.36 -10.06 30.87
CA MET A 254 -3.94 -9.83 31.06
C MET A 254 -3.65 -8.41 31.55
N LEU A 255 -4.34 -7.39 31.01
CA LEU A 255 -4.18 -6.02 31.51
C LEU A 255 -4.56 -5.90 32.99
N ASP A 256 -5.60 -6.63 33.43
CA ASP A 256 -5.96 -6.73 34.86
C ASP A 256 -4.82 -7.34 35.68
N MET A 257 -4.24 -8.45 35.22
CA MET A 257 -3.11 -9.10 35.92
C MET A 257 -1.89 -8.18 36.01
N LEU A 258 -1.56 -7.44 34.94
CA LEU A 258 -0.45 -6.48 34.95
C LEU A 258 -0.66 -5.37 35.98
N TRP A 259 -1.90 -4.93 36.18
CA TRP A 259 -2.23 -3.98 37.24
C TRP A 259 -2.11 -4.60 38.63
N GLU A 260 -2.63 -5.81 38.83
CA GLU A 260 -2.58 -6.51 40.12
C GLU A 260 -1.14 -6.73 40.61
N GLU A 261 -0.19 -6.93 39.70
CA GLU A 261 1.24 -7.07 40.02
C GLU A 261 1.91 -5.76 40.47
N GLN A 262 1.34 -4.60 40.12
CA GLN A 262 1.96 -3.28 40.30
C GLN A 262 0.99 -2.24 40.90
N GLN A 263 0.17 -2.66 41.88
CA GLN A 263 -0.79 -1.76 42.53
C GLN A 263 -0.10 -0.53 43.15
N GLY A 264 -0.68 0.65 42.92
CA GLY A 264 -0.14 1.92 43.40
C GLY A 264 0.77 2.65 42.39
N MET A 265 1.06 2.03 41.23
CA MET A 265 1.93 2.56 40.18
C MET A 265 1.16 2.85 38.88
N GLU A 266 1.70 3.76 38.08
CA GLU A 266 1.29 4.02 36.70
C GLU A 266 1.45 2.74 35.85
N VAL A 267 0.48 2.42 34.97
CA VAL A 267 0.38 1.09 34.31
C VAL A 267 0.11 1.18 32.82
N THR A 268 -0.35 2.32 32.33
CA THR A 268 -0.87 2.45 30.96
C THR A 268 0.24 2.27 29.92
N TYR A 269 1.45 2.75 30.18
CA TYR A 269 2.62 2.46 29.36
C TYR A 269 2.91 0.96 29.28
N GLN A 270 2.87 0.27 30.44
CA GLN A 270 3.13 -1.18 30.50
C GLN A 270 2.07 -1.97 29.75
N TRP A 271 0.80 -1.55 29.80
CA TRP A 271 -0.28 -2.11 29.01
C TRP A 271 -0.05 -1.95 27.51
N VAL A 272 0.31 -0.74 27.04
CA VAL A 272 0.59 -0.49 25.62
C VAL A 272 1.77 -1.34 25.15
N GLN A 273 2.87 -1.35 25.90
CA GLN A 273 4.06 -2.14 25.56
C GLN A 273 3.75 -3.64 25.52
N TRP A 274 2.99 -4.15 26.48
CA TRP A 274 2.62 -5.57 26.50
C TRP A 274 1.71 -5.93 25.32
N LEU A 275 0.70 -5.10 25.03
CA LEU A 275 -0.16 -5.31 23.87
C LEU A 275 0.64 -5.29 22.56
N GLN A 276 1.61 -4.40 22.43
CA GLN A 276 2.48 -4.29 21.25
C GLN A 276 3.32 -5.57 21.03
N SER A 277 4.03 -6.06 22.05
CA SER A 277 5.03 -7.12 21.89
C SER A 277 4.54 -8.54 22.22
N CYS A 278 3.43 -8.67 22.96
CA CYS A 278 2.99 -9.97 23.52
C CYS A 278 1.58 -10.40 23.12
N SER A 279 0.77 -9.56 22.46
CA SER A 279 -0.61 -9.92 22.09
C SER A 279 -0.67 -11.19 21.25
N LEU A 280 0.17 -11.31 20.21
CA LEU A 280 0.13 -12.46 19.30
C LEU A 280 0.49 -13.76 20.00
N SER A 281 1.61 -13.78 20.73
CA SER A 281 2.08 -14.96 21.45
C SER A 281 1.10 -15.39 22.55
N HIS A 282 0.50 -14.44 23.26
CA HIS A 282 -0.52 -14.71 24.27
C HIS A 282 -1.80 -15.32 23.70
N LEU A 283 -2.20 -14.90 22.49
CA LEU A 283 -3.33 -15.46 21.76
C LEU A 283 -3.00 -16.80 21.08
N GLY A 284 -1.74 -17.25 21.16
CA GLY A 284 -1.27 -18.47 20.51
C GLY A 284 -1.03 -18.31 19.00
N PHE A 285 -0.94 -17.08 18.50
CA PHE A 285 -0.57 -16.79 17.12
C PHE A 285 0.96 -16.76 17.01
N THR A 286 1.52 -17.80 16.41
CA THR A 286 2.96 -17.86 16.10
C THR A 286 3.23 -17.29 14.71
N ASN A 287 2.62 -17.89 13.68
CA ASN A 287 2.81 -17.51 12.28
C ASN A 287 1.49 -17.28 11.52
N GLU A 288 0.34 -17.52 12.17
CA GLU A 288 -0.97 -17.45 11.52
C GLU A 288 -2.04 -16.85 12.43
N VAL A 289 -2.74 -15.82 11.94
CA VAL A 289 -3.95 -15.26 12.54
C VAL A 289 -5.16 -15.86 11.83
N VAL A 290 -6.01 -16.56 12.58
CA VAL A 290 -7.25 -17.14 12.04
C VAL A 290 -8.42 -16.20 12.33
N LEU A 291 -8.97 -15.58 11.29
CA LEU A 291 -10.18 -14.76 11.39
C LEU A 291 -11.38 -15.69 11.61
N ARG A 292 -11.81 -15.83 12.86
CA ARG A 292 -13.00 -16.60 13.23
C ARG A 292 -14.21 -15.68 13.33
N LYS A 293 -15.34 -16.12 12.75
CA LYS A 293 -16.65 -15.62 13.14
C LYS A 293 -17.09 -16.36 14.39
N SER A 294 -17.20 -15.66 15.52
CA SER A 294 -18.08 -16.15 16.58
C SER A 294 -19.52 -15.92 16.13
N TYR A 295 -20.11 -16.90 15.44
CA TYR A 295 -21.55 -16.97 15.21
C TYR A 295 -22.32 -17.41 16.46
N VAL A 296 -21.63 -17.52 17.60
CA VAL A 296 -22.23 -17.97 18.84
C VAL A 296 -23.00 -16.79 19.42
N THR A 297 -24.30 -16.73 19.09
CA THR A 297 -25.30 -16.19 20.01
C THR A 297 -25.35 -17.10 21.24
N CYS A 298 -24.32 -17.06 22.08
CA CYS A 298 -24.47 -17.54 23.43
C CYS A 298 -25.06 -16.35 24.19
N TYR A 299 -26.30 -16.51 24.60
CA TYR A 299 -26.89 -15.77 25.71
C TYR A 299 -26.14 -16.09 27.02
N ALA A 300 -24.81 -16.09 26.99
CA ALA A 300 -23.95 -16.28 28.13
C ALA A 300 -23.81 -14.91 28.79
N ASP A 301 -24.66 -14.71 29.78
CA ASP A 301 -24.48 -13.78 30.89
C ASP A 301 -23.03 -13.96 31.42
N GLY A 302 -22.09 -13.15 30.95
CA GLY A 302 -20.65 -13.34 31.26
C GLY A 302 -19.63 -12.86 30.22
N GLU A 303 -20.04 -12.25 29.10
CA GLU A 303 -19.06 -11.69 28.14
C GLU A 303 -18.34 -10.44 28.69
N ASP A 304 -17.02 -10.35 28.47
CA ASP A 304 -16.22 -9.19 28.89
C ASP A 304 -16.71 -7.92 28.15
N LYS A 305 -17.31 -7.01 28.91
CA LYS A 305 -17.90 -5.76 28.37
C LYS A 305 -16.84 -4.79 27.81
N ARG A 306 -15.57 -4.99 28.15
CA ARG A 306 -14.44 -4.17 27.67
C ARG A 306 -14.01 -4.57 26.26
N ALA A 307 -14.36 -5.78 25.82
CA ALA A 307 -14.04 -6.29 24.50
C ALA A 307 -15.01 -5.72 23.45
N CYS A 308 -14.48 -4.89 22.55
CA CYS A 308 -15.24 -4.18 21.52
C CYS A 308 -14.81 -4.63 20.11
N PRO A 309 -15.22 -5.82 19.64
CA PRO A 309 -14.89 -6.30 18.31
C PRO A 309 -15.67 -5.54 17.22
N ASP A 310 -15.11 -5.49 16.00
CA ASP A 310 -15.90 -5.20 14.79
C ASP A 310 -16.57 -6.50 14.31
N TYR A 311 -17.88 -6.44 14.05
CA TYR A 311 -18.67 -7.56 13.55
C TYR A 311 -18.73 -7.63 12.01
N ALA A 312 -17.89 -6.85 11.32
CA ALA A 312 -17.75 -6.90 9.87
C ALA A 312 -17.46 -8.32 9.36
N SER A 313 -17.94 -8.63 8.15
CA SER A 313 -17.65 -9.93 7.52
C SER A 313 -16.18 -10.03 7.10
N PRO A 314 -15.62 -11.25 7.00
CA PRO A 314 -14.29 -11.46 6.44
C PRO A 314 -14.07 -10.79 5.08
N ASP A 315 -15.09 -10.74 4.22
CA ASP A 315 -15.04 -10.06 2.91
C ASP A 315 -14.77 -8.56 3.01
N VAL A 316 -15.05 -7.95 4.17
CA VAL A 316 -14.75 -6.54 4.47
C VAL A 316 -13.43 -6.41 5.24
N ILE A 317 -13.16 -7.32 6.20
CA ILE A 317 -11.96 -7.30 7.02
C ILE A 317 -10.71 -7.56 6.18
N ILE A 318 -10.74 -8.55 5.27
CA ILE A 318 -9.59 -8.94 4.44
C ILE A 318 -9.08 -7.76 3.61
N PRO A 319 -9.91 -7.08 2.78
CA PRO A 319 -9.43 -5.91 2.03
C PRO A 319 -8.93 -4.78 2.93
N ARG A 320 -9.52 -4.58 4.11
CA ARG A 320 -9.04 -3.57 5.08
C ARG A 320 -7.65 -3.92 5.61
N MET A 321 -7.38 -5.17 5.94
CA MET A 321 -6.07 -5.63 6.38
C MET A 321 -5.02 -5.50 5.27
N MET A 322 -5.33 -5.93 4.05
CA MET A 322 -4.44 -5.80 2.90
C MET A 322 -4.11 -4.33 2.62
N ARG A 323 -5.13 -3.46 2.59
CA ARG A 323 -4.94 -2.02 2.41
C ARG A 323 -4.08 -1.40 3.50
N TYR A 324 -4.28 -1.78 4.75
CA TYR A 324 -3.46 -1.29 5.86
C TYR A 324 -2.00 -1.70 5.68
N ASN A 325 -1.75 -2.97 5.33
CA ASN A 325 -0.41 -3.48 5.04
C ASN A 325 0.27 -2.69 3.90
N ASP A 326 -0.43 -2.50 2.78
CA ASP A 326 0.07 -1.76 1.63
C ASP A 326 0.36 -0.29 1.97
N ASN A 327 -0.50 0.34 2.77
CA ASN A 327 -0.28 1.70 3.25
C ASN A 327 0.97 1.80 4.12
N LYS A 328 1.20 0.85 5.03
CA LYS A 328 2.41 0.84 5.88
C LYS A 328 3.68 0.62 5.07
N HIS A 329 3.65 -0.25 4.05
CA HIS A 329 4.76 -0.35 3.10
C HIS A 329 4.99 0.95 2.32
N HIS A 330 3.91 1.65 1.95
CA HIS A 330 4.02 2.92 1.25
C HIS A 330 4.62 4.02 2.13
N GLU A 331 4.15 4.15 3.38
CA GLU A 331 4.73 5.07 4.37
C GLU A 331 6.22 4.78 4.59
N ALA A 332 6.58 3.52 4.83
CA ALA A 332 7.97 3.11 4.98
C ALA A 332 8.81 3.43 3.73
N PHE A 333 8.25 3.22 2.54
CA PHE A 333 8.89 3.58 1.29
C PHE A 333 9.14 5.10 1.21
N LEU A 334 8.15 5.94 1.52
CA LEU A 334 8.28 7.40 1.42
C LEU A 334 9.40 7.96 2.32
N HIS A 335 9.59 7.39 3.51
CA HIS A 335 10.58 7.84 4.47
C HIS A 335 11.97 7.21 4.29
N ALA A 336 12.07 6.08 3.61
CA ALA A 336 13.36 5.44 3.33
C ALA A 336 14.14 6.16 2.22
N ILE A 337 15.47 6.02 2.24
CA ILE A 337 16.36 6.46 1.15
C ILE A 337 16.43 5.36 0.10
N HIS A 338 16.26 5.73 -1.17
CA HIS A 338 16.29 4.81 -2.32
C HIS A 338 17.21 5.34 -3.42
N ASP A 339 17.70 4.41 -4.23
CA ASP A 339 18.58 4.71 -5.36
C ASP A 339 17.79 4.72 -6.66
N CYS A 340 17.93 5.78 -7.46
CA CYS A 340 17.29 5.82 -8.77
C CYS A 340 18.11 5.05 -9.81
N MET A 341 17.52 4.05 -10.47
CA MET A 341 18.21 3.25 -11.49
C MET A 341 18.60 4.01 -12.77
N ILE A 342 18.11 5.24 -12.96
CA ILE A 342 18.41 6.06 -14.15
C ILE A 342 19.58 7.00 -13.89
N CYS A 343 19.55 7.76 -12.79
CA CYS A 343 20.61 8.73 -12.45
C CYS A 343 21.56 8.27 -11.34
N LEU A 344 21.31 7.10 -10.74
CA LEU A 344 22.09 6.50 -9.65
C LEU A 344 22.24 7.42 -8.42
N SER A 345 21.28 8.32 -8.21
CA SER A 345 21.26 9.22 -7.06
C SER A 345 20.40 8.65 -5.94
N GLU A 346 20.87 8.85 -4.70
CA GLU A 346 20.15 8.49 -3.47
C GLU A 346 19.20 9.63 -3.08
N CYS A 347 17.90 9.37 -2.99
CA CYS A 347 16.92 10.36 -2.54
C CYS A 347 15.87 9.70 -1.61
N PRO A 348 15.21 10.45 -0.73
CA PRO A 348 14.05 9.96 0.01
C PRO A 348 12.94 9.47 -0.92
N GLY A 349 12.18 8.45 -0.51
CA GLY A 349 11.10 7.88 -1.32
C GLY A 349 9.97 8.85 -1.67
N VAL A 350 9.80 9.94 -0.91
CA VAL A 350 8.92 11.05 -1.28
C VAL A 350 9.26 11.69 -2.62
N ASP A 351 10.53 11.64 -3.04
CA ASP A 351 11.00 12.14 -4.34
C ASP A 351 10.90 11.09 -5.44
N PHE A 352 10.26 9.94 -5.19
CA PHE A 352 10.10 8.86 -6.15
C PHE A 352 8.66 8.66 -6.60
N ILE A 353 8.51 8.11 -7.80
CA ILE A 353 7.24 7.64 -8.34
C ILE A 353 7.29 6.13 -8.43
N LYS A 354 6.40 5.46 -7.72
CA LYS A 354 6.18 4.01 -7.83
C LYS A 354 5.09 3.73 -8.88
N LEU A 355 5.44 2.92 -9.88
CA LEU A 355 4.52 2.49 -10.94
C LEU A 355 3.73 1.23 -10.50
N PRO A 356 2.61 0.88 -11.18
CA PRO A 356 1.86 -0.33 -10.89
C PRO A 356 2.67 -1.63 -11.05
N CYS A 357 3.73 -1.61 -11.85
CA CYS A 357 4.68 -2.72 -11.98
C CYS A 357 5.69 -2.80 -10.82
N HIS A 358 5.48 -2.05 -9.74
CA HIS A 358 6.32 -1.93 -8.55
C HIS A 358 7.73 -1.34 -8.74
N HIS A 359 8.14 -1.02 -9.98
CA HIS A 359 9.34 -0.22 -10.24
C HIS A 359 9.14 1.23 -9.81
N PHE A 360 10.21 1.86 -9.33
CA PHE A 360 10.20 3.24 -8.89
C PHE A 360 11.41 4.00 -9.41
N PHE A 361 11.20 5.28 -9.75
CA PHE A 361 12.23 6.17 -10.26
C PHE A 361 12.09 7.54 -9.62
N CYS A 362 13.20 8.28 -9.49
CA CYS A 362 13.10 9.64 -8.95
C CYS A 362 12.26 10.51 -9.89
N TRP A 363 11.56 11.47 -9.29
CA TRP A 363 10.65 12.38 -9.97
C TRP A 363 11.30 13.05 -11.17
N LYS A 364 12.54 13.53 -11.02
CA LYS A 364 13.30 14.25 -12.05
C LYS A 364 13.55 13.38 -13.29
N CYS A 365 13.99 12.14 -13.10
CA CYS A 365 14.23 11.21 -14.20
C CYS A 365 12.94 10.84 -14.91
N MET A 366 11.88 10.54 -14.15
CA MET A 366 10.60 10.16 -14.73
C MET A 366 9.96 11.33 -15.50
N GLN A 367 10.04 12.54 -14.97
CA GLN A 367 9.61 13.76 -15.65
C GLN A 367 10.34 13.97 -16.98
N THR A 368 11.67 13.87 -16.96
CA THR A 368 12.51 14.03 -18.17
C THR A 368 12.17 12.97 -19.21
N TYR A 369 12.04 11.71 -18.78
CA TYR A 369 11.64 10.59 -19.64
C TYR A 369 10.28 10.83 -20.31
N CYS A 370 9.25 11.21 -19.54
CA CYS A 370 7.93 11.48 -20.10
C CYS A 370 7.95 12.66 -21.07
N LYS A 371 8.57 13.78 -20.70
CA LYS A 371 8.65 14.98 -21.56
C LYS A 371 9.35 14.69 -22.89
N MET A 372 10.44 13.94 -22.86
CA MET A 372 11.19 13.55 -24.05
C MET A 372 10.32 12.71 -25.00
N ASN A 373 9.65 11.67 -24.49
CA ASN A 373 8.79 10.81 -25.30
C ASN A 373 7.60 11.57 -25.93
N VAL A 374 7.00 12.51 -25.19
CA VAL A 374 5.92 13.36 -25.72
C VAL A 374 6.44 14.30 -26.81
N LYS A 375 7.64 14.86 -26.63
CA LYS A 375 8.29 15.71 -27.64
C LYS A 375 8.59 14.94 -28.93
N GLU A 376 9.08 13.71 -28.80
CA GLU A 376 9.40 12.81 -29.92
C GLU A 376 8.18 12.15 -30.57
N GLY A 377 7.00 12.27 -29.96
CA GLY A 377 5.76 11.65 -30.45
C GLY A 377 5.63 10.17 -30.11
N ASN A 378 6.47 9.65 -29.22
CA ASN A 378 6.44 8.27 -28.72
C ASN A 378 5.38 8.08 -27.63
N VAL A 379 4.10 8.27 -27.98
CA VAL A 379 3.00 8.40 -27.00
C VAL A 379 2.12 7.16 -26.80
N VAL A 380 2.14 6.19 -27.73
CA VAL A 380 1.15 5.09 -27.77
C VAL A 380 1.26 4.16 -26.57
N LYS A 381 2.48 3.99 -26.04
CA LYS A 381 2.75 3.24 -24.81
C LYS A 381 3.98 3.86 -24.15
N LEU A 382 3.77 4.88 -23.34
CA LEU A 382 4.78 5.29 -22.36
C LEU A 382 4.91 4.14 -21.36
N LEU A 383 6.01 3.39 -21.48
CA LEU A 383 6.29 2.22 -20.67
C LEU A 383 7.18 2.60 -19.49
N CYS A 384 7.30 1.66 -18.57
CA CYS A 384 8.29 1.67 -17.52
C CYS A 384 9.69 1.84 -18.14
N PRO A 385 10.54 2.74 -17.60
CA PRO A 385 11.93 2.87 -18.05
C PRO A 385 12.79 1.61 -17.90
N ASP A 386 12.37 0.64 -17.07
CA ASP A 386 13.03 -0.66 -16.98
C ASP A 386 12.84 -1.47 -18.27
N THR A 387 13.94 -1.89 -18.90
CA THR A 387 13.97 -2.53 -20.22
C THR A 387 13.33 -3.93 -20.25
N LYS A 388 13.16 -4.57 -19.09
CA LYS A 388 12.51 -5.89 -18.98
C LYS A 388 11.04 -5.77 -18.58
N CYS A 389 10.52 -4.54 -18.50
CA CYS A 389 9.18 -4.27 -18.01
C CYS A 389 8.30 -3.66 -19.10
N GLU A 390 7.13 -4.25 -19.32
CA GLU A 390 6.10 -3.73 -20.22
C GLU A 390 5.00 -2.95 -19.46
N GLY A 391 5.23 -2.62 -18.19
CA GLY A 391 4.29 -1.86 -17.38
C GLY A 391 4.04 -0.47 -17.98
N ALA A 392 2.78 -0.09 -18.15
CA ALA A 392 2.43 1.23 -18.66
C ALA A 392 2.49 2.29 -17.54
N VAL A 393 2.89 3.51 -17.91
CA VAL A 393 2.80 4.67 -17.02
C VAL A 393 1.35 5.16 -16.99
N PRO A 394 0.66 5.16 -15.84
CA PRO A 394 -0.75 5.54 -15.78
C PRO A 394 -1.00 7.02 -16.14
N PRO A 395 -2.15 7.37 -16.77
CA PRO A 395 -2.46 8.75 -17.15
C PRO A 395 -2.47 9.75 -15.98
N ASN A 396 -2.89 9.31 -14.78
CA ASN A 396 -2.86 10.14 -13.57
C ASN A 396 -1.43 10.44 -13.09
N VAL A 397 -0.48 9.53 -13.34
CA VAL A 397 0.95 9.77 -13.08
C VAL A 397 1.53 10.71 -14.14
N LEU A 398 1.18 10.52 -15.41
CA LEU A 398 1.59 11.41 -16.50
C LEU A 398 1.11 12.84 -16.28
N LYS A 399 -0.14 13.04 -15.85
CA LYS A 399 -0.68 14.38 -15.55
C LYS A 399 0.08 15.10 -14.43
N ARG A 400 0.66 14.35 -13.49
CA ARG A 400 1.48 14.92 -12.41
C ARG A 400 2.89 15.28 -12.90
N LEU A 401 3.44 14.50 -13.83
CA LEU A 401 4.79 14.64 -14.35
C LEU A 401 4.93 15.70 -15.44
N LEU A 402 3.92 15.78 -16.31
CA LEU A 402 3.83 16.68 -17.44
C LEU A 402 3.10 17.97 -17.02
N GLY A 403 3.51 19.12 -17.57
CA GLY A 403 2.68 20.32 -17.48
C GLY A 403 1.39 20.19 -18.31
N GLU A 404 0.44 21.11 -18.14
CA GLU A 404 -0.85 21.09 -18.87
C GLU A 404 -0.66 20.98 -20.39
N ASP A 405 0.17 21.84 -21.00
CA ASP A 405 0.43 21.82 -22.45
C ASP A 405 1.05 20.50 -22.95
N GLU A 406 1.95 19.92 -22.15
CA GLU A 406 2.63 18.67 -22.48
C GLU A 406 1.66 17.49 -22.35
N TYR A 407 0.76 17.54 -21.37
CA TYR A 407 -0.27 16.53 -21.16
C TYR A 407 -1.33 16.57 -22.26
N GLU A 408 -1.85 17.75 -22.61
CA GLU A 408 -2.78 17.91 -23.74
C GLU A 408 -2.18 17.42 -25.05
N ARG A 409 -0.90 17.72 -25.29
CA ARG A 409 -0.17 17.20 -26.45
C ARG A 409 -0.09 15.68 -26.43
N TRP A 410 0.22 15.07 -25.28
CA TRP A 410 0.25 13.63 -25.14
C TRP A 410 -1.12 13.00 -25.42
N GLU A 411 -2.20 13.53 -24.85
CA GLU A 411 -3.57 13.05 -25.08
C GLU A 411 -3.96 13.17 -26.55
N GLY A 412 -3.69 14.31 -27.19
CA GLY A 412 -3.97 14.53 -28.60
C GLY A 412 -3.23 13.55 -29.52
N LEU A 413 -1.93 13.32 -29.26
CA LEU A 413 -1.14 12.36 -30.04
C LEU A 413 -1.59 10.91 -29.78
N LEU A 414 -1.98 10.57 -28.55
CA LEU A 414 -2.48 9.26 -28.20
C LEU A 414 -3.80 8.98 -28.93
N LEU A 415 -4.73 9.93 -28.89
CA LEU A 415 -6.00 9.86 -29.61
C LEU A 415 -5.75 9.70 -31.12
N GLN A 416 -4.91 10.57 -31.71
CA GLN A 416 -4.60 10.52 -33.14
C GLN A 416 -4.02 9.15 -33.54
N LYS A 417 -3.02 8.64 -32.82
CA LYS A 417 -2.41 7.34 -33.15
C LYS A 417 -3.36 6.16 -32.94
N THR A 418 -4.24 6.23 -31.94
CA THR A 418 -5.28 5.22 -31.73
C THR A 418 -6.30 5.23 -32.87
N LEU A 419 -6.71 6.40 -33.35
CA LEU A 419 -7.60 6.55 -34.51
C LEU A 419 -6.93 6.09 -35.81
N ASP A 420 -5.68 6.45 -36.04
CA ASP A 420 -4.90 6.03 -37.22
C ASP A 420 -4.66 4.51 -37.28
N ALA A 421 -4.70 3.83 -36.14
CA ALA A 421 -4.58 2.37 -36.08
C ALA A 421 -5.86 1.64 -36.53
N MET A 422 -7.03 2.29 -36.44
CA MET A 422 -8.32 1.75 -36.84
C MET A 422 -8.47 1.79 -38.37
N LYS A 423 -8.96 0.70 -38.98
CA LYS A 423 -9.00 0.57 -40.45
C LYS A 423 -10.17 1.31 -41.10
N ASP A 424 -11.21 1.55 -40.32
CA ASP A 424 -12.49 2.15 -40.71
C ASP A 424 -12.57 3.63 -40.35
N VAL A 425 -11.49 4.22 -39.82
CA VAL A 425 -11.43 5.64 -39.48
C VAL A 425 -10.78 6.42 -40.62
N VAL A 426 -11.49 7.45 -41.09
CA VAL A 426 -11.03 8.40 -42.12
C VAL A 426 -11.23 9.83 -41.66
N TYR A 427 -10.38 10.76 -42.11
CA TYR A 427 -10.47 12.16 -41.70
C TYR A 427 -11.28 13.01 -42.68
N CYS A 428 -12.19 13.84 -42.15
CA CYS A 428 -12.98 14.75 -42.97
C CYS A 428 -12.06 15.75 -43.70
N PRO A 429 -12.17 15.88 -45.04
CA PRO A 429 -11.30 16.78 -45.81
C PRO A 429 -11.53 18.27 -45.51
N ARG A 430 -12.67 18.66 -44.90
CA ARG A 430 -12.98 20.05 -44.58
C ARG A 430 -12.49 20.51 -43.22
N CYS A 431 -12.63 19.66 -42.20
CA CYS A 431 -12.40 20.04 -40.81
C CYS A 431 -11.50 19.08 -40.04
N GLN A 432 -10.95 18.04 -40.70
CA GLN A 432 -10.06 17.03 -40.11
C GLN A 432 -10.65 16.25 -38.93
N THR A 433 -11.97 16.28 -38.73
CA THR A 433 -12.64 15.43 -37.74
C THR A 433 -12.61 13.97 -38.20
N ALA A 434 -12.25 13.05 -37.31
CA ALA A 434 -12.31 11.62 -37.57
C ALA A 434 -13.76 11.18 -37.83
N CYS A 435 -13.96 10.37 -38.87
CA CYS A 435 -15.24 9.87 -39.36
C CYS A 435 -15.13 8.37 -39.59
N LEU A 436 -16.22 7.64 -39.38
CA LEU A 436 -16.29 6.22 -39.72
C LEU A 436 -16.63 6.05 -41.19
N GLU A 437 -15.91 5.17 -41.87
CA GLU A 437 -16.18 4.73 -43.22
C GLU A 437 -17.31 3.69 -43.22
N ASP A 438 -18.32 3.93 -44.05
CA ASP A 438 -19.46 3.05 -44.27
C ASP A 438 -19.22 2.09 -45.46
N VAL A 439 -20.08 1.08 -45.56
CA VAL A 439 -20.07 0.09 -46.64
C VAL A 439 -20.31 0.79 -47.97
N GLY A 440 -19.24 0.94 -48.77
CA GLY A 440 -19.29 1.64 -50.05
C GLY A 440 -18.19 2.69 -50.26
N ASN A 441 -17.26 2.86 -49.31
CA ASN A 441 -16.20 3.88 -49.35
C ASN A 441 -16.77 5.31 -49.24
N GLU A 442 -17.69 5.50 -48.30
CA GLU A 442 -18.39 6.75 -48.05
C GLU A 442 -18.34 7.07 -46.55
N ALA A 443 -18.25 8.35 -46.20
CA ALA A 443 -18.27 8.79 -44.81
C ALA A 443 -19.08 10.08 -44.66
N VAL A 444 -19.66 10.28 -43.46
CA VAL A 444 -20.37 11.50 -43.08
C VAL A 444 -19.70 12.09 -41.85
N CYS A 445 -19.24 13.34 -41.95
CA CYS A 445 -18.65 14.03 -40.82
C CYS A 445 -19.72 14.47 -39.82
N SER A 446 -19.59 14.03 -38.57
CA SER A 446 -20.51 14.43 -37.48
C SER A 446 -20.40 15.91 -37.09
N SER A 447 -19.24 16.55 -37.32
CA SER A 447 -18.99 17.95 -36.96
C SER A 447 -19.55 18.94 -37.99
N CYS A 448 -19.22 18.77 -39.28
CA CYS A 448 -19.63 19.71 -40.34
C CYS A 448 -20.70 19.15 -41.28
N LEU A 449 -21.22 17.95 -41.01
CA LEU A 449 -22.25 17.24 -41.80
C LEU A 449 -21.86 17.02 -43.28
N PHE A 450 -20.57 17.15 -43.61
CA PHE A 450 -20.09 16.93 -44.96
C PHE A 450 -20.05 15.43 -45.26
N SER A 451 -20.78 15.01 -46.30
CA SER A 451 -20.77 13.65 -46.83
C SER A 451 -19.82 13.55 -48.02
N PHE A 452 -18.85 12.63 -47.93
CA PHE A 452 -17.75 12.51 -48.88
C PHE A 452 -17.41 11.06 -49.21
N CYS A 453 -16.82 10.85 -50.39
CA CYS A 453 -16.21 9.57 -50.75
C CYS A 453 -14.82 9.47 -50.14
N THR A 454 -14.52 8.36 -49.46
CA THR A 454 -13.24 8.14 -48.77
C THR A 454 -12.06 7.93 -49.75
N LEU A 455 -12.34 7.50 -50.99
CA LEU A 455 -11.34 7.28 -52.03
C LEU A 455 -10.83 8.58 -52.67
N CYS A 456 -11.75 9.46 -53.09
CA CYS A 456 -11.41 10.69 -53.82
C CYS A 456 -11.46 11.95 -52.94
N ARG A 457 -11.94 11.85 -51.69
CA ARG A 457 -12.11 12.95 -50.73
C ARG A 457 -13.03 14.10 -51.20
N ASN A 458 -13.82 13.88 -52.26
CA ASN A 458 -14.83 14.81 -52.76
C ASN A 458 -16.24 14.46 -52.26
N ARG A 459 -17.22 15.30 -52.61
CA ARG A 459 -18.65 15.06 -52.28
C ARG A 459 -19.07 13.64 -52.70
N ARG A 460 -19.86 12.98 -51.84
CA ARG A 460 -20.44 11.66 -52.09
C ARG A 460 -21.09 11.58 -53.47
N HIS A 461 -20.81 10.51 -54.21
CA HIS A 461 -21.34 10.26 -55.55
C HIS A 461 -21.89 8.82 -55.62
N ILE A 462 -23.07 8.63 -56.21
CA ILE A 462 -23.74 7.32 -56.31
C ILE A 462 -23.86 6.96 -57.79
N GLY A 463 -23.32 5.80 -58.19
CA GLY A 463 -23.42 5.29 -59.57
C GLY A 463 -22.44 5.90 -60.59
N GLU A 464 -21.66 6.91 -60.20
CA GLU A 464 -20.62 7.50 -61.04
C GLU A 464 -19.26 6.80 -60.83
N GLN A 465 -18.45 6.74 -61.90
CA GLN A 465 -17.11 6.16 -61.82
C GLN A 465 -16.19 7.12 -61.06
N CYS A 466 -16.10 6.91 -59.74
CA CYS A 466 -15.31 7.71 -58.79
C CYS A 466 -13.92 8.13 -59.31
N MET A 467 -13.14 7.17 -59.81
CA MET A 467 -11.79 7.34 -60.35
C MET A 467 -11.46 6.17 -61.30
N SER A 468 -10.51 6.38 -62.21
CA SER A 468 -9.96 5.28 -63.02
C SER A 468 -9.19 4.26 -62.16
N PRO A 469 -9.03 3.00 -62.61
CA PRO A 469 -8.26 1.99 -61.87
C PRO A 469 -6.82 2.42 -61.55
N GLU A 470 -6.18 3.18 -62.45
CA GLU A 470 -4.82 3.69 -62.28
C GLU A 470 -4.73 4.78 -61.21
N GLU A 471 -5.74 5.65 -61.14
CA GLU A 471 -5.84 6.70 -60.12
C GLU A 471 -6.18 6.13 -58.74
N ARG A 472 -6.99 5.08 -58.68
CA ARG A 472 -7.26 4.31 -57.44
C ARG A 472 -5.98 3.70 -56.88
N LEU A 473 -5.17 3.06 -57.72
CA LEU A 473 -3.89 2.49 -57.32
C LEU A 473 -2.90 3.57 -56.84
N ARG A 474 -2.89 4.74 -57.50
CA ARG A 474 -2.03 5.87 -57.12
C ARG A 474 -2.45 6.47 -55.77
N ASN A 475 -3.75 6.66 -55.55
CA ASN A 475 -4.26 7.19 -54.29
C ASN A 475 -4.16 6.19 -53.13
N ALA A 476 -4.37 4.89 -53.37
CA ALA A 476 -4.15 3.84 -52.37
C ALA A 476 -2.68 3.79 -51.90
N LYS A 477 -1.72 4.03 -52.82
CA LYS A 477 -0.30 4.16 -52.48
C LYS A 477 0.01 5.44 -51.69
N ASN A 478 -0.60 6.57 -52.04
CA ASN A 478 -0.40 7.85 -51.36
C ASN A 478 -1.08 7.92 -49.97
N LEU A 479 -2.16 7.17 -49.74
CA LEU A 479 -2.88 7.10 -48.47
C LEU A 479 -2.27 6.10 -47.48
N GLY A 480 -1.14 5.47 -47.81
CA GLY A 480 -0.53 4.44 -46.95
C GLY A 480 -1.38 3.17 -46.79
N MET A 481 -2.37 2.95 -47.66
CA MET A 481 -3.24 1.76 -47.64
C MET A 481 -2.57 0.52 -48.26
N CYS A 482 -1.35 0.63 -48.77
CA CYS A 482 -0.49 -0.53 -49.04
C CYS A 482 0.07 -1.08 -47.72
N LYS A 483 -0.79 -1.67 -46.88
CA LYS A 483 -0.33 -2.70 -45.95
C LYS A 483 -0.04 -3.93 -46.79
N GLU A 484 1.21 -4.39 -46.73
CA GLU A 484 1.73 -5.54 -47.45
C GLU A 484 0.74 -6.72 -47.40
N ILE A 485 0.26 -7.15 -48.56
CA ILE A 485 -0.18 -8.53 -48.73
C ILE A 485 1.11 -9.31 -48.92
N ARG A 486 1.61 -9.90 -47.84
CA ARG A 486 2.51 -11.04 -47.93
C ARG A 486 2.19 -12.05 -46.84
#